data_AF-A0A1I4V0T6-F1
#
_entry.id   AF-A0A1I4V0T6-F1
#
_cell.length_a   1.000
_cell.length_b   1.000
_cell.length_c   1.000
_cell.angle_alpha   90.00
_cell.angle_beta   90.00
_cell.angle_gamma   90.00
#
_symmetry.space_group_name_H-M   'P 1'
#
loop_
_entity.id
_entity.type
_entity.pdbx_description
1 polymer ?
#
loop_
_entity_poly.entity_id
_entity_poly.type
_entity_poly.pdbx_seq_one_letter_code
_entity_poly.pdbx_strand_id
1 'polypeptide(L)'
;MLNSGISYAKEYGLRPGISLSAEQVAHLTSDIVWLESRNVVLPDGSSDTVLVPKVHLAHAGAGAVKAGGALVTGEGVEIETTEGGIVNRGGLIDGANGRTVLTSAGDLLNQGGAVRGNALELKAGGDIVNQTLSIKQEYGGSRPGSVISGSFTSLSNQASIVATGALTLAAGRDVADTGGLIRAAGASVTAGRDIAFNTVQTGGSSEWKASGFTGSSSGVNHQASQLNSSGDLTMKAGRDLALSGTQAAAGGKGVLEAGRALSVAAVKNESRLDVSNDARSKTYDKAIVHDETVAGAAVSAGGDLSLKAGTKETGALSLVASGVAGGGKVELRATGDVAITQLQEEHLLDLASHREWKSTFKKGSSDSADYSASSHVVGSSV
;
A
#
# COMPACT_ATOMS: atom_id res chain seq x y z
N MET A 1 -25.07 -14.68 -16.29
CA MET A 1 -24.11 -15.30 -17.23
C MET A 1 -24.84 -16.03 -18.36
N LEU A 2 -25.31 -17.28 -18.21
CA LEU A 2 -26.01 -18.01 -19.29
C LEU A 2 -27.39 -17.41 -19.65
N ASN A 3 -28.21 -17.07 -18.65
CA ASN A 3 -29.51 -16.42 -18.88
C ASN A 3 -29.36 -15.01 -19.50
N SER A 4 -28.28 -14.30 -19.13
CA SER A 4 -27.94 -12.98 -19.66
C SER A 4 -27.65 -13.02 -21.16
N GLY A 5 -26.92 -14.04 -21.63
CA GLY A 5 -26.66 -14.26 -23.05
C GLY A 5 -27.91 -14.57 -23.87
N ILE A 6 -28.86 -15.33 -23.31
CA ILE A 6 -30.15 -15.65 -23.97
C ILE A 6 -31.03 -14.39 -24.09
N SER A 7 -31.06 -13.54 -23.06
CA SER A 7 -31.80 -12.27 -23.10
C SER A 7 -31.22 -11.31 -24.15
N TYR A 8 -29.89 -11.16 -24.18
CA TYR A 8 -29.20 -10.32 -25.16
C TYR A 8 -29.42 -10.81 -26.60
N ALA A 9 -29.39 -12.14 -26.83
CA ALA A 9 -29.66 -12.72 -28.14
C ALA A 9 -31.04 -12.34 -28.69
N LYS A 10 -32.07 -12.34 -27.82
CA LYS A 10 -33.44 -12.00 -28.20
C LYS A 10 -33.60 -10.51 -28.50
N GLU A 11 -32.95 -9.65 -27.73
CA GLU A 11 -33.01 -8.20 -27.87
C GLU A 11 -32.38 -7.74 -29.20
N TYR A 12 -31.27 -8.35 -29.61
CA TYR A 12 -30.52 -7.96 -30.82
C TYR A 12 -30.68 -8.93 -32.00
N GLY A 13 -31.60 -9.89 -31.91
CA GLY A 13 -31.89 -10.85 -32.99
C GLY A 13 -30.72 -11.79 -33.34
N LEU A 14 -29.81 -12.04 -32.40
CA LEU A 14 -28.58 -12.79 -32.62
C LEU A 14 -28.82 -14.30 -32.53
N ARG A 15 -28.10 -15.07 -33.36
CA ARG A 15 -28.10 -16.55 -33.33
C ARG A 15 -26.74 -17.07 -32.83
N PRO A 16 -26.71 -18.11 -31.97
CA PRO A 16 -25.46 -18.80 -31.61
C PRO A 16 -24.66 -19.20 -32.86
N GLY A 17 -23.35 -19.00 -32.83
CA GLY A 17 -22.44 -19.29 -33.95
C GLY A 17 -21.97 -18.07 -34.75
N ILE A 18 -22.43 -16.86 -34.41
CA ILE A 18 -21.93 -15.59 -34.99
C ILE A 18 -21.08 -14.88 -33.94
N SER A 19 -19.90 -14.38 -34.31
CA SER A 19 -19.07 -13.57 -33.40
C SER A 19 -19.69 -12.20 -33.16
N LEU A 20 -19.64 -11.70 -31.92
CA LEU A 20 -20.09 -10.34 -31.61
C LEU A 20 -19.10 -9.31 -32.17
N SER A 21 -19.60 -8.23 -32.76
CA SER A 21 -18.76 -7.09 -33.15
C SER A 21 -18.24 -6.32 -31.94
N ALA A 22 -17.16 -5.56 -32.09
CA ALA A 22 -16.62 -4.73 -31.01
C ALA A 22 -17.66 -3.72 -30.48
N GLU A 23 -18.48 -3.17 -31.37
CA GLU A 23 -19.59 -2.26 -31.05
C GLU A 23 -20.67 -2.98 -30.23
N GLN A 24 -21.03 -4.21 -30.62
CA GLN A 24 -22.01 -5.03 -29.88
C GLN A 24 -21.47 -5.44 -28.50
N VAL A 25 -20.17 -5.68 -28.35
CA VAL A 25 -19.55 -5.95 -27.04
C VAL A 25 -19.58 -4.69 -26.16
N ALA A 26 -19.39 -3.50 -26.74
CA ALA A 26 -19.42 -2.25 -26.00
C ALA A 26 -20.81 -1.90 -25.42
N HIS A 27 -21.90 -2.42 -26.00
CA HIS A 27 -23.28 -2.20 -25.54
C HIS A 27 -23.77 -3.22 -24.49
N LEU A 28 -22.93 -4.17 -24.09
CA LEU A 28 -23.30 -5.14 -23.05
C LEU A 28 -23.52 -4.44 -21.70
N THR A 29 -24.69 -4.66 -21.10
CA THR A 29 -25.08 -4.14 -19.78
C THR A 29 -24.90 -5.16 -18.65
N SER A 30 -24.58 -6.41 -19.00
CA SER A 30 -24.19 -7.48 -18.07
C SER A 30 -23.28 -8.49 -18.77
N ASP A 31 -22.47 -9.22 -18.01
CA ASP A 31 -21.58 -10.25 -18.56
C ASP A 31 -22.37 -11.42 -19.15
N ILE A 32 -21.93 -11.85 -20.33
CA ILE A 32 -22.56 -12.95 -21.07
C ILE A 32 -21.55 -14.03 -21.44
N VAL A 33 -22.04 -15.27 -21.53
CA VAL A 33 -21.34 -16.36 -22.22
C VAL A 33 -21.99 -16.52 -23.58
N TRP A 34 -21.19 -16.42 -24.65
CA TRP A 34 -21.64 -16.47 -26.03
C TRP A 34 -20.97 -17.62 -26.79
N LEU A 35 -21.72 -18.31 -27.66
CA LEU A 35 -21.18 -19.39 -28.48
C LEU A 35 -20.75 -18.85 -29.85
N GLU A 36 -19.44 -18.90 -30.13
CA GLU A 36 -18.85 -18.47 -31.39
C GLU A 36 -18.42 -19.69 -32.24
N SER A 37 -18.61 -19.63 -33.56
CA SER A 37 -18.12 -20.67 -34.47
C SER A 37 -16.60 -20.59 -34.63
N ARG A 38 -15.90 -21.70 -34.42
CA ARG A 38 -14.46 -21.81 -34.62
C ARG A 38 -14.14 -23.06 -35.44
N ASN A 39 -13.32 -22.89 -36.47
CA ASN A 39 -12.74 -24.01 -37.19
C ASN A 39 -11.67 -24.66 -36.32
N VAL A 40 -11.84 -25.95 -36.05
CA VAL A 40 -10.87 -26.80 -35.34
C VAL A 40 -10.36 -27.86 -36.30
N VAL A 41 -9.05 -28.08 -36.29
CA VAL A 41 -8.42 -29.18 -37.04
C VAL A 41 -8.42 -30.41 -36.14
N LEU A 42 -9.04 -31.48 -36.60
CA LEU A 42 -9.13 -32.77 -35.92
C LEU A 42 -7.79 -33.54 -36.08
N PRO A 43 -7.50 -34.50 -35.17
CA PRO A 43 -6.23 -35.24 -35.20
C PRO A 43 -5.96 -36.04 -36.50
N ASP A 44 -6.99 -36.28 -37.30
CA ASP A 44 -6.92 -36.94 -38.61
C ASP A 44 -6.62 -35.98 -39.77
N GLY A 45 -6.42 -34.69 -39.48
CA GLY A 45 -6.12 -33.64 -40.46
C GLY A 45 -7.35 -33.01 -41.13
N SER A 46 -8.57 -33.47 -40.80
CA SER A 46 -9.81 -32.82 -41.25
C SER A 46 -10.12 -31.57 -40.43
N SER A 47 -10.93 -30.65 -40.96
CA SER A 47 -11.38 -29.46 -40.23
C SER A 47 -12.88 -29.48 -40.03
N ASP A 48 -13.33 -29.18 -38.80
CA ASP A 48 -14.75 -29.07 -38.46
C ASP A 48 -15.04 -27.72 -37.79
N THR A 49 -16.28 -27.23 -37.95
CA THR A 49 -16.74 -25.98 -37.33
C THR A 49 -17.49 -26.29 -36.04
N VAL A 50 -16.93 -25.92 -34.90
CA VAL A 50 -17.54 -26.16 -33.59
C VAL A 50 -17.90 -24.86 -32.88
N LEU A 51 -18.96 -24.89 -32.07
CA LEU A 51 -19.35 -23.77 -31.22
C LEU A 51 -18.53 -23.80 -29.93
N VAL A 52 -17.77 -22.73 -29.67
CA VAL A 52 -16.99 -22.58 -28.44
C VAL A 52 -17.59 -21.48 -27.55
N PRO A 53 -17.73 -21.72 -26.23
CA PRO A 53 -18.16 -20.69 -25.31
C PRO A 53 -17.05 -19.66 -25.11
N LYS A 54 -17.39 -18.38 -25.28
CA LYS A 54 -16.53 -17.24 -25.02
C LYS A 54 -17.25 -16.27 -24.09
N VAL A 55 -16.52 -15.79 -23.10
CA VAL A 55 -17.04 -14.80 -22.14
C VAL A 55 -16.84 -13.41 -22.73
N HIS A 56 -17.92 -12.62 -22.76
CA HIS A 56 -17.87 -11.20 -23.09
C HIS A 56 -18.30 -10.40 -21.87
N LEU A 57 -17.46 -9.44 -21.47
CA LEU A 57 -17.65 -8.63 -20.28
C LEU A 57 -18.37 -7.33 -20.65
N ALA A 58 -19.34 -6.93 -19.84
CA ALA A 58 -20.00 -5.64 -19.99
C ALA A 58 -19.06 -4.47 -19.72
N HIS A 59 -19.12 -3.42 -20.55
CA HIS A 59 -18.30 -2.23 -20.36
C HIS A 59 -18.93 -1.30 -19.30
N ALA A 60 -18.56 -1.52 -18.04
CA ALA A 60 -18.39 -0.44 -17.06
C ALA A 60 -16.90 -0.42 -16.74
N GLY A 61 -16.22 0.73 -16.85
CA GLY A 61 -14.76 0.81 -16.73
C GLY A 61 -14.23 -0.01 -15.55
N ALA A 62 -13.43 -1.03 -15.86
CA ALA A 62 -13.08 -2.16 -14.97
C ALA A 62 -12.17 -1.82 -13.77
N GLY A 63 -12.14 -0.55 -13.35
CA GLY A 63 -11.49 -0.09 -12.12
C GLY A 63 -12.31 0.90 -11.31
N ALA A 64 -13.55 1.22 -11.71
CA ALA A 64 -14.40 2.19 -11.01
C ALA A 64 -15.20 1.58 -9.85
N VAL A 65 -15.27 0.26 -9.75
CA VAL A 65 -16.12 -0.43 -8.78
C VAL A 65 -15.27 -1.14 -7.73
N LYS A 66 -14.95 -0.44 -6.64
CA LYS A 66 -14.79 -1.09 -5.33
C LYS A 66 -16.13 -1.01 -4.59
N ALA A 67 -16.43 -2.03 -3.80
CA ALA A 67 -17.70 -2.13 -3.08
C ALA A 67 -17.92 -0.91 -2.15
N GLY A 68 -18.89 -0.03 -2.48
CA GLY A 68 -19.61 0.81 -1.51
C GLY A 68 -19.45 2.35 -1.56
N GLY A 69 -18.66 2.93 -2.45
CA GLY A 69 -18.42 4.40 -2.48
C GLY A 69 -19.26 5.18 -3.50
N ALA A 70 -19.40 6.51 -3.30
CA ALA A 70 -20.06 7.41 -4.25
C ALA A 70 -19.23 7.62 -5.53
N LEU A 71 -19.89 7.81 -6.68
CA LEU A 71 -19.26 8.09 -7.97
C LEU A 71 -19.60 9.51 -8.45
N VAL A 72 -18.58 10.32 -8.69
CA VAL A 72 -18.68 11.65 -9.30
C VAL A 72 -17.76 11.66 -10.52
N THR A 73 -18.32 11.75 -11.72
CA THR A 73 -17.54 11.74 -12.96
C THR A 73 -18.09 12.69 -14.02
N GLY A 74 -17.20 13.20 -14.86
CA GLY A 74 -17.51 14.04 -16.02
C GLY A 74 -16.26 14.35 -16.84
N GLU A 75 -16.39 15.08 -17.95
CA GLU A 75 -15.23 15.61 -18.69
C GLU A 75 -14.44 16.66 -17.88
N GLY A 76 -15.01 17.10 -16.77
CA GLY A 76 -14.35 17.84 -15.71
C GLY A 76 -15.22 17.73 -14.45
N VAL A 77 -14.60 17.88 -13.29
CA VAL A 77 -15.29 17.87 -12.01
C VAL A 77 -14.81 19.07 -11.21
N GLU A 78 -15.75 19.85 -10.69
CA GLU A 78 -15.46 20.95 -9.77
C GLU A 78 -16.35 20.81 -8.55
N ILE A 79 -15.74 20.77 -7.37
CA ILE A 79 -16.42 20.71 -6.08
C ILE A 79 -15.85 21.80 -5.21
N GLU A 80 -16.71 22.69 -4.74
CA GLU A 80 -16.33 23.81 -3.88
C GLU A 80 -17.16 23.79 -2.59
N THR A 81 -16.49 23.99 -1.46
CA THR A 81 -17.15 24.24 -0.18
C THR A 81 -16.68 25.59 0.39
N THR A 82 -17.63 26.50 0.63
CA THR A 82 -17.36 27.80 1.28
C THR A 82 -17.29 27.68 2.80
N GLU A 83 -17.85 26.61 3.34
CA GLU A 83 -17.78 26.21 4.75
C GLU A 83 -17.57 24.69 4.81
N GLY A 84 -16.87 24.20 5.85
CA GLY A 84 -16.65 22.77 6.05
C GLY A 84 -15.69 22.12 5.03
N GLY A 85 -15.66 20.78 5.06
CA GLY A 85 -14.69 19.93 4.36
C GLY A 85 -15.25 19.14 3.18
N ILE A 86 -14.37 18.63 2.30
CA ILE A 86 -14.70 17.63 1.28
C ILE A 86 -14.25 16.25 1.78
N VAL A 87 -15.13 15.25 1.71
CA VAL A 87 -14.80 13.88 2.14
C VAL A 87 -15.14 12.86 1.06
N ASN A 88 -14.12 12.19 0.54
CA ASN A 88 -14.26 11.03 -0.33
C ASN A 88 -13.92 9.75 0.45
N ARG A 89 -14.95 9.03 0.93
CA ARG A 89 -14.80 7.75 1.64
C ARG A 89 -15.12 6.59 0.71
N GLY A 90 -14.08 5.93 0.19
CA GLY A 90 -14.19 4.79 -0.72
C GLY A 90 -14.77 5.09 -2.10
N GLY A 91 -15.10 6.35 -2.40
CA GLY A 91 -15.69 6.78 -3.67
C GLY A 91 -14.67 7.14 -4.74
N LEU A 92 -15.18 7.42 -5.94
CA LEU A 92 -14.41 7.87 -7.10
C LEU A 92 -14.86 9.28 -7.48
N ILE A 93 -13.91 10.20 -7.57
CA ILE A 93 -14.07 11.53 -8.15
C ILE A 93 -13.16 11.58 -9.37
N ASP A 94 -13.73 11.67 -10.58
CA ASP A 94 -12.96 11.53 -11.83
C ASP A 94 -13.39 12.54 -12.91
N GLY A 95 -12.53 13.51 -13.17
CA GLY A 95 -12.65 14.47 -14.28
C GLY A 95 -12.28 13.89 -15.64
N ALA A 96 -12.10 12.57 -15.74
CA ALA A 96 -11.72 11.85 -16.94
C ALA A 96 -10.50 12.47 -17.62
N ASN A 97 -10.64 12.94 -18.86
CA ASN A 97 -9.57 13.59 -19.62
C ASN A 97 -9.45 15.09 -19.36
N GLY A 98 -10.32 15.69 -18.55
CA GLY A 98 -10.21 17.09 -18.16
C GLY A 98 -9.81 17.26 -16.70
N ARG A 99 -10.17 18.41 -16.13
CA ARG A 99 -9.67 18.83 -14.81
C ARG A 99 -10.59 18.37 -13.68
N THR A 100 -10.01 17.98 -12.56
CA THR A 100 -10.72 17.87 -11.28
C THR A 100 -10.19 18.91 -10.31
N VAL A 101 -11.09 19.80 -9.88
CA VAL A 101 -10.81 20.87 -8.90
C VAL A 101 -11.62 20.59 -7.65
N LEU A 102 -10.94 20.47 -6.51
CA LEU A 102 -11.55 20.32 -5.20
C LEU A 102 -11.07 21.48 -4.32
N THR A 103 -11.97 22.41 -4.02
CA THR A 103 -11.68 23.58 -3.19
C THR A 103 -12.48 23.50 -1.92
N SER A 104 -11.81 23.44 -0.76
CA SER A 104 -12.47 23.33 0.53
C SER A 104 -12.03 24.42 1.49
N ALA A 105 -12.99 25.06 2.17
CA ALA A 105 -12.70 25.97 3.28
C ALA A 105 -12.08 25.26 4.49
N GLY A 106 -12.44 24.00 4.71
CA GLY A 106 -11.91 23.12 5.76
C GLY A 106 -10.90 22.12 5.21
N ASP A 107 -11.03 20.86 5.65
CA ASP A 107 -10.15 19.76 5.26
C ASP A 107 -10.66 19.01 4.00
N LEU A 108 -9.74 18.43 3.23
CA LEU A 108 -10.04 17.49 2.15
C LEU A 108 -9.55 16.10 2.54
N LEU A 109 -10.48 15.16 2.72
CA LEU A 109 -10.20 13.80 3.19
C LEU A 109 -10.50 12.78 2.09
N ASN A 110 -9.47 12.18 1.50
CA ASN A 110 -9.59 11.03 0.60
C ASN A 110 -9.24 9.74 1.37
N GLN A 111 -10.26 9.02 1.83
CA GLN A 111 -10.13 7.85 2.69
C GLN A 111 -10.52 6.58 1.96
N GLY A 112 -9.53 5.84 1.49
CA GLY A 112 -9.70 4.67 0.62
C GLY A 112 -10.39 4.97 -0.72
N GLY A 113 -10.55 6.25 -1.06
CA GLY A 113 -11.17 6.70 -2.31
C GLY A 113 -10.15 6.97 -3.40
N ALA A 114 -10.64 7.28 -4.60
CA ALA A 114 -9.85 7.70 -5.74
C ALA A 114 -10.25 9.10 -6.20
N VAL A 115 -9.26 9.96 -6.43
CA VAL A 115 -9.40 11.27 -7.07
C VAL A 115 -8.56 11.28 -8.34
N ARG A 116 -9.18 11.54 -9.49
CA ARG A 116 -8.55 11.38 -10.81
C ARG A 116 -8.92 12.49 -11.78
N GLY A 117 -8.05 12.74 -12.74
CA GLY A 117 -8.28 13.63 -13.87
C GLY A 117 -7.03 13.80 -14.71
N ASN A 118 -7.11 14.59 -15.78
CA ASN A 118 -5.93 15.06 -16.48
C ASN A 118 -5.12 16.06 -15.66
N ALA A 119 -5.78 17.10 -15.17
CA ALA A 119 -5.17 18.03 -14.21
C ALA A 119 -5.92 17.92 -12.88
N LEU A 120 -5.17 17.91 -11.78
CA LEU A 120 -5.72 17.87 -10.42
C LEU A 120 -5.31 19.11 -9.64
N GLU A 121 -6.29 19.78 -9.05
CA GLU A 121 -6.08 20.91 -8.15
C GLU A 121 -6.89 20.69 -6.87
N LEU A 122 -6.20 20.34 -5.79
CA LEU A 122 -6.80 20.11 -4.47
C LEU A 122 -6.32 21.23 -3.55
N LYS A 123 -7.26 22.07 -3.10
CA LYS A 123 -7.02 23.19 -2.20
C LYS A 123 -7.86 23.02 -0.94
N ALA A 124 -7.22 23.06 0.22
CA ALA A 124 -7.87 23.00 1.51
C ALA A 124 -7.43 24.18 2.39
N GLY A 125 -8.36 24.85 3.05
CA GLY A 125 -8.04 25.84 4.09
C GLY A 125 -7.41 25.19 5.33
N GLY A 126 -7.78 23.93 5.59
CA GLY A 126 -7.17 23.06 6.60
C GLY A 126 -6.17 22.08 5.99
N ASP A 127 -6.41 20.78 6.21
CA ASP A 127 -5.53 19.70 5.80
C ASP A 127 -5.97 19.02 4.50
N ILE A 128 -5.02 18.43 3.78
CA ILE A 128 -5.28 17.44 2.72
C ILE A 128 -4.79 16.08 3.23
N VAL A 129 -5.70 15.11 3.34
CA VAL A 129 -5.40 13.77 3.83
C VAL A 129 -5.72 12.73 2.77
N ASN A 130 -4.72 11.94 2.36
CA ASN A 130 -4.88 10.76 1.51
C ASN A 130 -4.56 9.50 2.33
N GLN A 131 -5.58 8.74 2.71
CA GLN A 131 -5.44 7.69 3.72
C GLN A 131 -5.96 6.34 3.20
N THR A 132 -5.06 5.39 3.02
CA THR A 132 -5.41 3.99 2.81
C THR A 132 -6.05 3.41 4.06
N LEU A 133 -7.17 2.70 3.87
CA LEU A 133 -7.90 2.06 4.96
C LEU A 133 -7.35 0.66 5.24
N SER A 134 -7.41 0.26 6.50
CA SER A 134 -7.15 -1.11 6.96
C SER A 134 -8.32 -1.62 7.79
N ILE A 135 -8.45 -2.94 7.85
CA ILE A 135 -9.47 -3.62 8.66
C ILE A 135 -8.74 -4.52 9.65
N LYS A 136 -9.02 -4.31 10.94
CA LYS A 136 -8.59 -5.21 12.01
C LYS A 136 -9.72 -6.18 12.34
N GLN A 137 -9.41 -7.47 12.31
CA GLN A 137 -10.31 -8.53 12.74
C GLN A 137 -9.74 -9.19 13.99
N GLU A 138 -10.59 -9.44 14.97
CA GLU A 138 -10.22 -10.10 16.22
C GLU A 138 -10.92 -11.44 16.29
N TYR A 139 -10.24 -12.44 16.85
CA TYR A 139 -10.79 -13.77 17.03
C TYR A 139 -10.38 -14.34 18.38
N GLY A 140 -11.20 -15.25 18.89
CA GLY A 140 -10.94 -15.91 20.15
C GLY A 140 -11.79 -17.17 20.30
N GLY A 141 -11.23 -18.16 20.99
CA GLY A 141 -11.89 -19.42 21.29
C GLY A 141 -11.28 -20.08 22.51
N SER A 142 -12.13 -20.71 23.32
CA SER A 142 -11.71 -21.44 24.52
C SER A 142 -12.43 -22.78 24.60
N ARG A 143 -11.67 -23.83 24.91
CA ARG A 143 -12.11 -25.19 25.21
C ARG A 143 -11.27 -25.73 26.38
N PRO A 144 -11.72 -26.75 27.12
CA PRO A 144 -10.91 -27.33 28.19
C PRO A 144 -9.51 -27.72 27.71
N GLY A 145 -8.48 -27.13 28.33
CA GLY A 145 -7.07 -27.37 27.97
C GLY A 145 -6.58 -26.67 26.70
N SER A 146 -7.41 -25.83 26.04
CA SER A 146 -7.02 -25.10 24.84
C SER A 146 -7.65 -23.71 24.75
N VAL A 147 -6.84 -22.67 24.58
CA VAL A 147 -7.28 -21.28 24.36
C VAL A 147 -6.54 -20.73 23.16
N ILE A 148 -7.20 -19.93 22.36
CA ILE A 148 -6.59 -19.14 21.30
C ILE A 148 -7.25 -17.77 21.25
N SER A 149 -6.46 -16.73 21.06
CA SER A 149 -6.92 -15.39 20.79
C SER A 149 -5.94 -14.68 19.88
N GLY A 150 -6.42 -13.72 19.11
CA GLY A 150 -5.54 -12.95 18.26
C GLY A 150 -6.26 -11.88 17.48
N SER A 151 -5.48 -11.15 16.71
CA SER A 151 -5.98 -10.19 15.75
C SER A 151 -5.16 -10.22 14.47
N PHE A 152 -5.78 -9.83 13.37
CA PHE A 152 -5.10 -9.63 12.11
C PHE A 152 -5.64 -8.36 11.45
N THR A 153 -4.72 -7.52 10.98
CA THR A 153 -4.97 -6.28 10.26
C THR A 153 -4.56 -6.46 8.81
N SER A 154 -5.52 -6.33 7.91
CA SER A 154 -5.33 -6.37 6.45
C SER A 154 -5.55 -5.00 5.83
N LEU A 155 -4.93 -4.76 4.67
CA LEU A 155 -5.31 -3.62 3.85
C LEU A 155 -6.75 -3.77 3.36
N SER A 156 -7.46 -2.65 3.30
CA SER A 156 -8.75 -2.52 2.66
C SER A 156 -8.59 -1.66 1.40
N ASN A 157 -9.28 -0.54 1.31
CA ASN A 157 -9.22 0.33 0.15
C ASN A 157 -7.98 1.22 0.22
N GLN A 158 -7.06 1.05 -0.73
CA GLN A 158 -5.97 2.00 -0.98
C GLN A 158 -6.52 3.33 -1.50
N ALA A 159 -6.09 4.43 -0.87
CA ALA A 159 -6.43 5.77 -1.32
C ALA A 159 -5.50 6.21 -2.46
N SER A 160 -6.07 6.85 -3.48
CA SER A 160 -5.29 7.30 -4.63
C SER A 160 -5.66 8.69 -5.11
N ILE A 161 -4.64 9.46 -5.50
CA ILE A 161 -4.75 10.77 -6.16
C ILE A 161 -3.91 10.70 -7.44
N VAL A 162 -4.55 10.70 -8.60
CA VAL A 162 -3.88 10.40 -9.87
C VAL A 162 -4.22 11.44 -10.93
N ALA A 163 -3.23 12.25 -11.31
CA ALA A 163 -3.27 13.12 -12.47
C ALA A 163 -2.53 12.46 -13.66
N THR A 164 -3.06 12.57 -14.88
CA THR A 164 -2.27 12.21 -16.09
C THR A 164 -1.37 13.36 -16.55
N GLY A 165 -1.66 14.59 -16.11
CA GLY A 165 -0.91 15.82 -16.29
C GLY A 165 -0.46 16.38 -14.94
N ALA A 166 -0.69 17.67 -14.70
CA ALA A 166 -0.24 18.35 -13.49
C ALA A 166 -1.11 18.05 -12.26
N LEU A 167 -0.47 17.92 -11.10
CA LEU A 167 -1.09 17.80 -9.79
C LEU A 167 -0.63 18.94 -8.88
N THR A 168 -1.59 19.63 -8.28
CA THR A 168 -1.36 20.59 -7.18
C THR A 168 -2.12 20.14 -5.94
N LEU A 169 -1.40 19.93 -4.84
CA LEU A 169 -1.93 19.79 -3.49
C LEU A 169 -1.53 21.03 -2.69
N ALA A 170 -2.49 21.81 -2.22
CA ALA A 170 -2.25 23.02 -1.44
C ALA A 170 -3.12 23.03 -0.18
N ALA A 171 -2.48 22.77 0.96
CA ALA A 171 -3.13 22.81 2.26
C ALA A 171 -2.73 24.09 3.02
N GLY A 172 -3.71 24.76 3.62
CA GLY A 172 -3.46 25.88 4.53
C GLY A 172 -2.73 25.45 5.81
N ARG A 173 -2.89 24.18 6.22
CA ARG A 173 -2.21 23.60 7.38
C ARG A 173 -1.29 22.44 6.96
N ASP A 174 -1.77 21.20 6.84
CA ASP A 174 -0.91 20.04 6.60
C ASP A 174 -1.31 19.21 5.36
N VAL A 175 -0.34 18.53 4.74
CA VAL A 175 -0.61 17.44 3.79
C VAL A 175 -0.15 16.12 4.41
N ALA A 176 -1.06 15.15 4.51
CA ALA A 176 -0.75 13.83 5.04
C ALA A 176 -1.12 12.74 4.03
N ASP A 177 -0.19 11.82 3.76
CA ASP A 177 -0.44 10.58 3.04
C ASP A 177 -0.10 9.38 3.93
N THR A 178 -1.00 8.40 4.00
CA THR A 178 -0.79 7.17 4.78
C THR A 178 -1.03 5.95 3.90
N GLY A 179 0.06 5.34 3.41
CA GLY A 179 0.07 4.17 2.52
C GLY A 179 -0.68 4.39 1.21
N GLY A 180 -0.84 5.65 0.79
CA GLY A 180 -1.57 6.04 -0.41
C GLY A 180 -0.72 6.00 -1.67
N LEU A 181 -1.39 6.10 -2.82
CA LEU A 181 -0.75 6.27 -4.13
C LEU A 181 -1.04 7.66 -4.68
N ILE A 182 0.00 8.46 -4.87
CA ILE A 182 -0.06 9.74 -5.56
C ILE A 182 0.76 9.65 -6.85
N ARG A 183 0.15 9.98 -7.99
CA ARG A 183 0.82 9.96 -9.30
C ARG A 183 0.45 11.16 -10.16
N ALA A 184 1.43 11.73 -10.85
CA ALA A 184 1.24 12.85 -11.76
C ALA A 184 2.30 12.87 -12.87
N ALA A 185 2.10 13.68 -13.90
CA ALA A 185 3.18 14.04 -14.83
C ALA A 185 4.07 15.19 -14.29
N GLY A 186 3.51 16.02 -13.42
CA GLY A 186 4.24 17.02 -12.63
C GLY A 186 3.50 17.23 -11.33
N ALA A 187 4.19 17.20 -10.20
CA ALA A 187 3.55 17.28 -8.88
C ALA A 187 4.09 18.44 -8.05
N SER A 188 3.19 19.24 -7.50
CA SER A 188 3.47 20.29 -6.51
C SER A 188 2.65 20.02 -5.25
N VAL A 189 3.32 19.82 -4.12
CA VAL A 189 2.72 19.59 -2.81
C VAL A 189 3.16 20.71 -1.88
N THR A 190 2.20 21.46 -1.35
CA THR A 190 2.47 22.62 -0.49
C THR A 190 1.59 22.58 0.75
N ALA A 191 2.20 22.85 1.90
CA ALA A 191 1.51 22.91 3.18
C ALA A 191 1.95 24.16 3.95
N GLY A 192 1.01 24.87 4.56
CA GLY A 192 1.32 26.01 5.44
C GLY A 192 2.18 25.63 6.65
N ARG A 193 2.08 24.38 7.09
CA ARG A 193 2.81 23.81 8.22
C ARG A 193 3.55 22.53 7.81
N ASP A 194 2.97 21.33 7.87
CA ASP A 194 3.73 20.09 7.69
C ASP A 194 3.33 19.29 6.44
N ILE A 195 4.28 18.54 5.88
CA ILE A 195 4.01 17.47 4.91
C ILE A 195 4.51 16.16 5.50
N ALA A 196 3.63 15.16 5.62
CA ALA A 196 3.96 13.85 6.18
C ALA A 196 3.48 12.71 5.29
N PHE A 197 4.38 11.82 4.89
CA PHE A 197 4.06 10.57 4.20
C PHE A 197 4.46 9.41 5.10
N ASN A 198 3.52 8.52 5.38
CA ASN A 198 3.65 7.46 6.37
C ASN A 198 3.14 6.13 5.81
N THR A 199 3.53 5.03 6.44
CA THR A 199 3.06 3.71 6.02
C THR A 199 1.78 3.27 6.73
N VAL A 200 1.02 2.36 6.12
CA VAL A 200 -0.02 1.60 6.83
C VAL A 200 0.58 0.33 7.42
N GLN A 201 0.41 0.10 8.72
CA GLN A 201 0.80 -1.15 9.37
C GLN A 201 -0.23 -2.24 9.13
N THR A 202 0.23 -3.42 8.74
CA THR A 202 -0.55 -4.66 8.59
C THR A 202 0.13 -5.81 9.32
N GLY A 203 -0.53 -6.95 9.42
CA GLY A 203 -0.03 -8.11 10.14
C GLY A 203 -0.93 -8.45 11.33
N GLY A 204 -0.45 -9.24 12.28
CA GLY A 204 -1.32 -9.75 13.32
C GLY A 204 -0.56 -10.19 14.56
N SER A 205 -1.33 -10.53 15.58
CA SER A 205 -0.85 -11.15 16.79
C SER A 205 -1.75 -12.32 17.15
N SER A 206 -1.17 -13.37 17.72
CA SER A 206 -1.90 -14.50 18.26
C SER A 206 -1.22 -14.98 19.53
N GLU A 207 -2.05 -15.42 20.46
CA GLU A 207 -1.66 -16.11 21.67
C GLU A 207 -2.48 -17.39 21.75
N TRP A 208 -1.84 -18.48 22.11
CA TRP A 208 -2.50 -19.76 22.20
C TRP A 208 -1.90 -20.62 23.30
N LYS A 209 -2.74 -21.49 23.84
CA LYS A 209 -2.36 -22.58 24.73
C LYS A 209 -3.05 -23.82 24.23
N ALA A 210 -2.31 -24.90 24.00
CA ALA A 210 -2.87 -26.18 23.57
C ALA A 210 -1.90 -27.31 23.90
N SER A 211 -2.43 -28.46 24.32
CA SER A 211 -1.63 -29.68 24.51
C SER A 211 -0.39 -29.51 25.42
N GLY A 212 -0.50 -28.65 26.44
CA GLY A 212 0.60 -28.35 27.36
C GLY A 212 1.61 -27.30 26.87
N PHE A 213 1.45 -26.81 25.64
CA PHE A 213 2.22 -25.70 25.09
C PHE A 213 1.50 -24.37 25.30
N THR A 214 2.29 -23.32 25.47
CA THR A 214 1.89 -21.93 25.38
C THR A 214 2.73 -21.28 24.28
N GLY A 215 2.09 -20.52 23.41
CA GLY A 215 2.79 -19.79 22.37
C GLY A 215 2.15 -18.46 22.04
N SER A 216 2.99 -17.54 21.56
CA SER A 216 2.61 -16.26 20.98
C SER A 216 3.29 -16.09 19.63
N SER A 217 2.61 -15.45 18.70
CA SER A 217 3.21 -15.03 17.44
C SER A 217 2.71 -13.65 17.08
N SER A 218 3.58 -12.81 16.54
CA SER A 218 3.19 -11.51 16.00
C SER A 218 3.98 -11.17 14.75
N GLY A 219 3.37 -10.41 13.85
CA GLY A 219 4.07 -9.84 12.71
C GLY A 219 3.53 -8.46 12.37
N VAL A 220 4.43 -7.56 12.00
CA VAL A 220 4.12 -6.21 11.53
C VAL A 220 4.80 -5.99 10.20
N ASN A 221 4.02 -5.59 9.20
CA ASN A 221 4.48 -5.15 7.90
C ASN A 221 4.06 -3.71 7.65
N HIS A 222 4.87 -2.97 6.92
CA HIS A 222 4.60 -1.58 6.57
C HIS A 222 4.30 -1.45 5.07
N GLN A 223 3.16 -0.86 4.76
CA GLN A 223 2.73 -0.57 3.39
C GLN A 223 3.06 0.89 3.08
N ALA A 224 4.08 1.07 2.26
CA ALA A 224 4.66 2.36 1.90
C ALA A 224 3.67 3.29 1.20
N SER A 225 3.76 4.59 1.50
CA SER A 225 3.24 5.63 0.61
C SER A 225 4.08 5.70 -0.67
N GLN A 226 3.42 6.01 -1.78
CA GLN A 226 4.05 6.16 -3.09
C GLN A 226 3.71 7.51 -3.70
N LEU A 227 4.72 8.28 -4.09
CA LEU A 227 4.59 9.57 -4.76
C LEU A 227 5.43 9.57 -6.04
N ASN A 228 4.78 9.44 -7.19
CA ASN A 228 5.46 9.30 -8.48
C ASN A 228 5.08 10.43 -9.43
N SER A 229 6.04 11.30 -9.73
CA SER A 229 5.94 12.29 -10.80
C SER A 229 6.75 11.82 -12.00
N SER A 230 6.19 11.76 -13.21
CA SER A 230 6.99 11.44 -14.41
C SER A 230 7.85 12.61 -14.89
N GLY A 231 7.59 13.81 -14.38
CA GLY A 231 8.37 15.03 -14.57
C GLY A 231 8.85 15.55 -13.23
N ASP A 232 8.74 16.85 -13.00
CA ASP A 232 9.24 17.47 -11.78
C ASP A 232 8.35 17.15 -10.57
N LEU A 233 8.99 17.03 -9.40
CA LEU A 233 8.34 16.89 -8.10
C LEU A 233 8.81 18.03 -7.19
N THR A 234 7.87 18.83 -6.69
CA THR A 234 8.13 19.86 -5.68
C THR A 234 7.30 19.60 -4.43
N MET A 235 7.94 19.59 -3.26
CA MET A 235 7.29 19.51 -1.95
C MET A 235 7.78 20.66 -1.07
N LYS A 236 6.88 21.48 -0.54
CA LYS A 236 7.23 22.63 0.31
C LYS A 236 6.38 22.64 1.58
N ALA A 237 7.00 22.30 2.70
CA ALA A 237 6.40 22.39 4.01
C ALA A 237 6.80 23.71 4.68
N GLY A 238 5.81 24.43 5.22
CA GLY A 238 6.08 25.65 5.96
C GLY A 238 6.87 25.45 7.26
N ARG A 239 6.89 24.23 7.80
CA ARG A 239 7.60 23.80 9.00
C ARG A 239 8.35 22.49 8.76
N ASP A 240 7.73 21.32 8.83
CA ASP A 240 8.46 20.03 8.71
C ASP A 240 8.01 19.20 7.51
N LEU A 241 8.96 18.49 6.88
CA LEU A 241 8.70 17.50 5.82
C LEU A 241 9.23 16.14 6.27
N ALA A 242 8.35 15.16 6.44
CA ALA A 242 8.70 13.82 6.90
C ALA A 242 8.22 12.73 5.92
N LEU A 243 9.14 11.89 5.46
CA LEU A 243 8.89 10.72 4.63
C LEU A 243 9.31 9.47 5.41
N SER A 244 8.33 8.70 5.91
CA SER A 244 8.55 7.49 6.70
C SER A 244 8.15 6.26 5.88
N GLY A 245 9.12 5.38 5.60
CA GLY A 245 8.95 4.19 4.75
C GLY A 245 8.36 4.50 3.37
N THR A 246 8.57 5.71 2.87
CA THR A 246 7.92 6.25 1.66
C THR A 246 8.82 6.16 0.45
N GLN A 247 8.23 5.90 -0.72
CA GLN A 247 8.91 5.95 -2.01
C GLN A 247 8.45 7.18 -2.80
N ALA A 248 9.35 8.14 -3.01
CA ALA A 248 9.12 9.35 -3.78
C ALA A 248 10.04 9.40 -5.01
N ALA A 249 9.46 9.58 -6.19
CA ALA A 249 10.21 9.64 -7.45
C ALA A 249 9.76 10.81 -8.33
N ALA A 250 10.73 11.52 -8.89
CA ALA A 250 10.57 12.48 -9.98
C ALA A 250 11.29 11.95 -11.23
N GLY A 251 10.64 11.96 -12.39
CA GLY A 251 11.31 11.70 -13.67
C GLY A 251 12.15 12.88 -14.14
N GLY A 252 11.82 14.10 -13.69
CA GLY A 252 12.57 15.32 -13.89
C GLY A 252 13.36 15.72 -12.65
N LYS A 253 13.26 16.99 -12.24
CA LYS A 253 13.89 17.52 -11.03
C LYS A 253 13.07 17.20 -9.78
N GLY A 254 13.74 16.92 -8.67
CA GLY A 254 13.14 16.77 -7.36
C GLY A 254 13.54 17.92 -6.43
N VAL A 255 12.56 18.59 -5.82
CA VAL A 255 12.80 19.67 -4.84
C VAL A 255 11.95 19.44 -3.61
N LEU A 256 12.58 19.16 -2.48
CA LEU A 256 11.93 18.99 -1.18
C LEU A 256 12.47 20.07 -0.23
N GLU A 257 11.59 20.94 0.27
CA GLU A 257 11.95 22.07 1.13
C GLU A 257 11.09 22.06 2.40
N ALA A 258 11.74 22.21 3.56
CA ALA A 258 11.10 22.36 4.84
C ALA A 258 11.53 23.68 5.52
N GLY A 259 10.59 24.35 6.19
CA GLY A 259 10.85 25.55 6.98
C GLY A 259 11.86 25.31 8.11
N ARG A 260 11.77 24.14 8.75
CA ARG A 260 12.56 23.68 9.87
C ARG A 260 13.22 22.34 9.54
N ALA A 261 12.55 21.21 9.72
CA ALA A 261 13.20 19.89 9.60
C ALA A 261 12.75 19.11 8.36
N LEU A 262 13.69 18.38 7.73
CA LEU A 262 13.40 17.42 6.67
C LEU A 262 13.91 16.05 7.10
N SER A 263 13.07 15.02 7.07
CA SER A 263 13.49 13.65 7.38
C SER A 263 13.01 12.64 6.33
N VAL A 264 13.91 11.75 5.90
CA VAL A 264 13.60 10.57 5.08
C VAL A 264 14.09 9.33 5.84
N ALA A 265 13.18 8.56 6.38
CA ALA A 265 13.49 7.46 7.29
C ALA A 265 12.82 6.16 6.84
N ALA A 266 13.57 5.07 6.85
CA ALA A 266 13.02 3.73 6.71
C ALA A 266 12.15 3.34 7.92
N VAL A 267 11.42 2.25 7.76
CA VAL A 267 10.65 1.58 8.83
C VAL A 267 11.12 0.13 8.96
N LYS A 268 10.76 -0.58 10.04
CA LYS A 268 11.11 -1.99 10.24
C LYS A 268 9.88 -2.87 10.20
N ASN A 269 9.91 -3.91 9.38
CA ASN A 269 9.00 -5.03 9.52
C ASN A 269 9.53 -5.97 10.62
N GLU A 270 8.62 -6.59 11.35
CA GLU A 270 8.97 -7.48 12.47
C GLU A 270 8.16 -8.77 12.38
N SER A 271 8.77 -9.89 12.76
CA SER A 271 8.14 -11.19 12.97
C SER A 271 8.65 -11.78 14.27
N ARG A 272 7.74 -12.26 15.12
CA ARG A 272 8.06 -12.92 16.39
C ARG A 272 7.25 -14.19 16.55
N LEU A 273 7.90 -15.20 17.11
CA LEU A 273 7.31 -16.45 17.56
C LEU A 273 7.98 -16.82 18.88
N ASP A 274 7.18 -17.05 19.90
CA ASP A 274 7.63 -17.62 21.17
C ASP A 274 6.74 -18.80 21.48
N VAL A 275 7.30 -20.00 21.58
CA VAL A 275 6.55 -21.23 21.91
C VAL A 275 7.33 -22.00 22.95
N SER A 276 6.66 -22.44 24.00
CA SER A 276 7.27 -23.32 25.00
C SER A 276 6.22 -24.20 25.68
N ASN A 277 6.67 -25.30 26.27
CA ASN A 277 5.90 -26.05 27.26
C ASN A 277 6.61 -26.01 28.63
N ASP A 278 6.10 -26.79 29.60
CA ASP A 278 6.66 -26.83 30.95
C ASP A 278 8.16 -27.22 30.92
N ALA A 279 9.02 -26.32 31.41
CA ALA A 279 10.46 -26.51 31.51
C ALA A 279 10.88 -27.71 32.38
N ARG A 280 9.98 -28.23 33.22
CA ARG A 280 10.20 -29.44 34.04
C ARG A 280 9.69 -30.71 33.38
N SER A 281 9.12 -30.61 32.18
CA SER A 281 8.61 -31.76 31.43
C SER A 281 9.74 -32.68 30.99
N LYS A 282 9.48 -33.99 31.03
CA LYS A 282 10.34 -35.01 30.42
C LYS A 282 10.45 -34.88 28.90
N THR A 283 9.53 -34.14 28.30
CA THR A 283 9.55 -33.76 26.88
C THR A 283 9.36 -32.25 26.83
N TYR A 284 10.46 -31.51 27.01
CA TYR A 284 10.45 -30.06 26.95
C TYR A 284 10.85 -29.57 25.56
N ASP A 285 10.19 -28.54 25.09
CA ASP A 285 10.44 -27.88 23.81
C ASP A 285 10.26 -26.36 23.97
N LYS A 286 11.19 -25.61 23.38
CA LYS A 286 11.15 -24.15 23.27
C LYS A 286 11.58 -23.74 21.87
N ALA A 287 10.88 -22.78 21.30
CA ALA A 287 11.26 -22.08 20.09
C ALA A 287 10.98 -20.59 20.24
N ILE A 288 12.02 -19.77 20.21
CA ILE A 288 11.96 -18.32 20.14
C ILE A 288 12.59 -17.91 18.81
N VAL A 289 11.83 -17.22 17.96
CA VAL A 289 12.28 -16.74 16.66
C VAL A 289 11.83 -15.29 16.50
N HIS A 290 12.77 -14.35 16.50
CA HIS A 290 12.50 -12.94 16.25
C HIS A 290 13.30 -12.50 15.02
N ASP A 291 12.65 -11.83 14.08
CA ASP A 291 13.27 -11.35 12.86
C ASP A 291 12.78 -9.94 12.56
N GLU A 292 13.71 -9.06 12.23
CA GLU A 292 13.43 -7.72 11.73
C GLU A 292 13.91 -7.58 10.29
N THR A 293 13.27 -6.69 9.53
CA THR A 293 13.76 -6.31 8.20
C THR A 293 13.44 -4.85 7.94
N VAL A 294 14.43 -4.05 7.58
CA VAL A 294 14.26 -2.65 7.21
C VAL A 294 13.54 -2.57 5.87
N ALA A 295 12.38 -1.91 5.87
CA ALA A 295 11.70 -1.43 4.69
C ALA A 295 12.15 0.02 4.43
N GLY A 296 13.13 0.17 3.53
CA GLY A 296 13.75 1.44 3.19
C GLY A 296 12.76 2.53 2.72
N ALA A 297 13.12 3.78 2.94
CA ALA A 297 12.51 4.93 2.26
C ALA A 297 13.44 5.41 1.14
N ALA A 298 12.89 5.91 0.03
CA ALA A 298 13.71 6.47 -1.03
C ALA A 298 13.13 7.76 -1.65
N VAL A 299 14.04 8.64 -2.04
CA VAL A 299 13.74 9.83 -2.83
C VAL A 299 14.66 9.85 -4.05
N SER A 300 14.09 9.77 -5.25
CA SER A 300 14.87 9.78 -6.49
C SER A 300 14.39 10.85 -7.46
N ALA A 301 15.33 11.42 -8.24
CA ALA A 301 15.04 12.29 -9.37
C ALA A 301 15.80 11.83 -10.61
N GLY A 302 15.19 11.91 -11.80
CA GLY A 302 15.88 11.69 -13.07
C GLY A 302 16.84 12.83 -13.44
N GLY A 303 16.62 14.03 -12.91
CA GLY A 303 17.51 15.19 -13.01
C GLY A 303 18.17 15.53 -11.66
N ASP A 304 18.28 16.83 -11.38
CA ASP A 304 18.79 17.32 -10.10
C ASP A 304 17.81 16.99 -8.96
N LEU A 305 18.35 16.63 -7.80
CA LEU A 305 17.60 16.40 -6.57
C LEU A 305 18.10 17.35 -5.48
N SER A 306 17.21 18.12 -4.87
CA SER A 306 17.51 19.09 -3.82
C SER A 306 16.65 18.83 -2.58
N LEU A 307 17.27 18.46 -1.46
CA LEU A 307 16.65 18.33 -0.14
C LEU A 307 17.15 19.45 0.76
N LYS A 308 16.25 20.33 1.20
CA LYS A 308 16.59 21.51 2.00
C LYS A 308 15.78 21.58 3.29
N ALA A 309 16.48 21.63 4.41
CA ALA A 309 15.93 21.93 5.73
C ALA A 309 16.34 23.34 6.17
N GLY A 310 15.53 23.93 7.04
CA GLY A 310 15.82 25.22 7.65
C GLY A 310 15.66 26.43 6.71
N THR A 311 14.66 26.39 5.82
CA THR A 311 14.40 27.50 4.89
C THR A 311 13.76 28.73 5.56
N LYS A 312 13.20 28.58 6.77
CA LYS A 312 12.61 29.68 7.56
C LYS A 312 13.27 29.87 8.92
N GLU A 313 13.74 28.79 9.53
CA GLU A 313 14.42 28.82 10.83
C GLU A 313 15.59 27.83 10.86
N THR A 314 16.32 27.74 11.98
CA THR A 314 17.37 26.72 12.10
C THR A 314 16.75 25.34 12.12
N GLY A 315 17.21 24.43 11.27
CA GLY A 315 16.69 23.08 11.26
C GLY A 315 17.57 22.08 10.51
N ALA A 316 17.32 20.80 10.79
CA ALA A 316 18.18 19.69 10.40
C ALA A 316 17.56 18.87 9.26
N LEU A 317 18.45 18.25 8.47
CA LEU A 317 18.14 17.25 7.47
C LEU A 317 18.59 15.88 7.97
N SER A 318 17.71 14.88 8.00
CA SER A 318 18.02 13.53 8.48
C SER A 318 17.64 12.47 7.44
N LEU A 319 18.59 11.58 7.12
CA LEU A 319 18.41 10.42 6.25
C LEU A 319 18.74 9.15 7.05
N VAL A 320 17.73 8.33 7.35
CA VAL A 320 17.89 7.13 8.20
C VAL A 320 17.56 5.86 7.41
N ALA A 321 18.58 5.05 7.13
CA ALA A 321 18.47 3.83 6.32
C ALA A 321 17.71 4.05 4.99
N SER A 322 17.92 5.20 4.37
CA SER A 322 17.16 5.66 3.20
C SER A 322 18.05 5.88 1.98
N GLY A 323 17.47 5.73 0.80
CA GLY A 323 18.15 5.95 -0.48
C GLY A 323 17.78 7.30 -1.09
N VAL A 324 18.77 8.13 -1.39
CA VAL A 324 18.60 9.40 -2.10
C VAL A 324 19.39 9.34 -3.40
N ALA A 325 18.77 9.64 -4.54
CA ALA A 325 19.45 9.52 -5.83
C ALA A 325 19.00 10.60 -6.82
N GLY A 326 19.95 11.22 -7.53
CA GLY A 326 19.68 12.13 -8.64
C GLY A 326 20.38 11.64 -9.89
N GLY A 327 19.74 11.77 -11.06
CA GLY A 327 20.42 11.60 -12.34
C GLY A 327 21.35 12.77 -12.68
N GLY A 328 21.19 13.91 -11.99
CA GLY A 328 22.08 15.07 -12.02
C GLY A 328 22.71 15.35 -10.66
N LYS A 329 22.75 16.63 -10.25
CA LYS A 329 23.28 17.03 -8.95
C LYS A 329 22.35 16.60 -7.82
N VAL A 330 22.89 15.97 -6.79
CA VAL A 330 22.22 15.80 -5.49
C VAL A 330 22.70 16.87 -4.52
N GLU A 331 21.79 17.69 -4.01
CA GLU A 331 22.04 18.74 -3.02
C GLU A 331 21.33 18.42 -1.71
N LEU A 332 22.11 18.19 -0.66
CA LEU A 332 21.63 18.07 0.71
C LEU A 332 22.05 19.32 1.48
N ARG A 333 21.09 20.08 2.00
CA ARG A 333 21.37 21.33 2.72
C ARG A 333 20.49 21.47 3.95
N ALA A 334 21.10 21.85 5.06
CA ALA A 334 20.44 22.25 6.28
C ALA A 334 21.10 23.52 6.83
N THR A 335 20.36 24.32 7.59
CA THR A 335 20.96 25.41 8.39
C THR A 335 21.52 24.91 9.71
N GLY A 336 21.02 23.77 10.21
CA GLY A 336 21.62 22.95 11.25
C GLY A 336 22.34 21.73 10.66
N ASP A 337 22.18 20.57 11.31
CA ASP A 337 22.89 19.35 10.93
C ASP A 337 22.31 18.67 9.68
N VAL A 338 23.19 18.04 8.90
CA VAL A 338 22.84 17.02 7.91
C VAL A 338 23.29 15.67 8.47
N ALA A 339 22.35 14.86 8.93
CA ALA A 339 22.59 13.54 9.48
C ALA A 339 22.25 12.45 8.45
N ILE A 340 23.21 11.57 8.18
CA ILE A 340 23.05 10.41 7.30
C ILE A 340 23.40 9.19 8.15
N THR A 341 22.38 8.44 8.55
CA THR A 341 22.50 7.39 9.57
C THR A 341 21.93 6.06 9.10
N GLN A 342 22.06 5.06 9.95
CA GLN A 342 21.65 3.68 9.70
C GLN A 342 20.50 3.27 10.61
N LEU A 343 19.91 2.11 10.31
CA LEU A 343 18.98 1.38 11.16
C LEU A 343 19.51 -0.04 11.37
N GLN A 344 19.30 -0.60 12.55
CA GLN A 344 19.75 -1.93 12.91
C GLN A 344 18.57 -2.90 12.94
N GLU A 345 18.73 -4.02 12.27
CA GLU A 345 17.88 -5.21 12.32
C GLU A 345 18.41 -6.16 13.39
N GLU A 346 17.51 -6.77 14.14
CA GLU A 346 17.83 -7.85 15.07
C GLU A 346 17.23 -9.18 14.58
N HIS A 347 18.01 -10.25 14.68
CA HIS A 347 17.58 -11.62 14.38
C HIS A 347 17.97 -12.53 15.53
N LEU A 348 17.00 -13.31 16.01
CA LEU A 348 17.15 -14.25 17.11
C LEU A 348 16.51 -15.58 16.74
N LEU A 349 17.26 -16.66 16.93
CA LEU A 349 16.78 -18.03 16.95
C LEU A 349 17.29 -18.68 18.24
N ASP A 350 16.38 -19.14 19.08
CA ASP A 350 16.68 -19.86 20.32
C ASP A 350 15.74 -21.06 20.43
N LEU A 351 16.28 -22.23 20.08
CA LEU A 351 15.61 -23.52 20.10
C LEU A 351 16.19 -24.35 21.24
N ALA A 352 15.33 -25.01 22.01
CA ALA A 352 15.76 -26.00 22.98
C ALA A 352 14.79 -27.19 22.99
N SER A 353 15.34 -28.40 23.10
CA SER A 353 14.55 -29.59 23.34
C SER A 353 15.23 -30.50 24.37
N HIS A 354 14.41 -31.11 25.23
CA HIS A 354 14.86 -32.11 26.19
C HIS A 354 13.92 -33.31 26.15
N ARG A 355 14.49 -34.52 26.23
CA ARG A 355 13.76 -35.79 26.18
C ARG A 355 14.32 -36.74 27.23
N GLU A 356 13.48 -37.24 28.13
CA GLU A 356 13.79 -38.39 29.00
C GLU A 356 13.01 -39.63 28.56
N TRP A 357 13.66 -40.79 28.57
CA TRP A 357 12.99 -42.07 28.35
C TRP A 357 13.45 -43.14 29.34
N LYS A 358 12.56 -44.11 29.57
CA LYS A 358 12.82 -45.29 30.39
C LYS A 358 12.18 -46.50 29.73
N SER A 359 12.96 -47.55 29.51
CA SER A 359 12.51 -48.89 29.15
C SER A 359 12.83 -49.88 30.28
N THR A 360 12.38 -51.13 30.13
CA THR A 360 12.50 -52.19 31.15
C THR A 360 13.92 -52.40 31.66
N PHE A 361 14.94 -52.08 30.85
CA PHE A 361 16.35 -52.29 31.19
C PHE A 361 17.24 -51.05 30.99
N LYS A 362 16.72 -49.91 30.50
CA LYS A 362 17.53 -48.72 30.21
C LYS A 362 16.79 -47.43 30.56
N LYS A 363 17.51 -46.42 31.01
CA LYS A 363 17.06 -45.03 31.16
C LYS A 363 18.01 -44.15 30.37
N GLY A 364 17.53 -43.06 29.81
CA GLY A 364 18.37 -42.10 29.11
C GLY A 364 17.70 -40.74 29.01
N SER A 365 18.51 -39.73 28.74
CA SER A 365 18.08 -38.39 28.39
C SER A 365 18.82 -37.90 27.15
N SER A 366 18.22 -36.95 26.44
CA SER A 366 18.81 -36.25 25.31
C SER A 366 18.43 -34.79 25.38
N ASP A 367 19.41 -33.92 25.16
CA ASP A 367 19.28 -32.48 25.15
C ASP A 367 19.77 -31.95 23.81
N SER A 368 19.05 -30.99 23.24
CA SER A 368 19.49 -30.22 22.07
C SER A 368 19.22 -28.75 22.30
N ALA A 369 20.17 -27.89 21.94
CA ALA A 369 19.98 -26.45 21.94
C ALA A 369 20.62 -25.87 20.68
N ASP A 370 19.94 -24.92 20.07
CA ASP A 370 20.45 -24.12 18.96
C ASP A 370 20.17 -22.65 19.28
N TYR A 371 21.21 -21.82 19.21
CA TYR A 371 21.14 -20.41 19.53
C TYR A 371 21.92 -19.60 18.51
N SER A 372 21.25 -18.65 17.89
CA SER A 372 21.83 -17.67 16.99
C SER A 372 21.20 -16.32 17.26
N ALA A 373 22.04 -15.33 17.58
CA ALA A 373 21.64 -13.94 17.63
C ALA A 373 22.57 -13.14 16.72
N SER A 374 22.01 -12.37 15.80
CA SER A 374 22.76 -11.53 14.89
C SER A 374 22.06 -10.20 14.70
N SER A 375 22.82 -9.21 14.24
CA SER A 375 22.27 -7.92 13.87
C SER A 375 22.83 -7.48 12.53
N HIS A 376 21.98 -6.93 11.68
CA HIS A 376 22.36 -6.37 10.40
C HIS A 376 22.14 -4.87 10.39
N VAL A 377 23.05 -4.15 9.75
CA VAL A 377 22.98 -2.69 9.69
C VAL A 377 22.60 -2.29 8.27
N VAL A 378 21.51 -1.53 8.14
CA VAL A 378 21.05 -0.95 6.89
C VAL A 378 21.36 0.55 6.91
N GLY A 379 22.36 0.95 6.13
CA GLY A 379 22.78 2.34 6.00
C GLY A 379 21.93 3.13 5.01
N SER A 380 22.04 4.46 5.09
CA SER A 380 21.55 5.35 4.03
C SER A 380 22.52 5.38 2.84
N SER A 381 22.00 5.60 1.63
CA SER A 381 22.77 5.85 0.41
C SER A 381 22.40 7.20 -0.20
N VAL A 382 23.40 7.90 -0.75
CA VAL A 382 23.28 9.20 -1.42
C VAL A 382 24.15 9.20 -2.66
#